data_AF-A0A3D3YW80-F1
#
_entry.id   AF-A0A3D3YW80-F1
#
_cell.length_a   1.000
_cell.length_b   1.000
_cell.length_c   1.000
_cell.angle_alpha   90.00
_cell.angle_beta   90.00
_cell.angle_gamma   90.00
#
_symmetry.space_group_name_H-M   'P 1'
#
loop_
_entity.id
_entity.type
_entity.pdbx_description
1 polymer ?
#
loop_
_entity_poly.entity_id
_entity_poly.type
_entity_poly.pdbx_seq_one_letter_code
_entity_poly.pdbx_strand_id
1 'polypeptide(L)'
;PPGNRDPLPDEIEACRPWLLGQLEHIRPRVVVTLGNFATRVILDQPGLSISRVRGKRFEVDGRTVIPTFHPAAILHGGGERSPAMTALRSDFAAIAAVIAEPVPEPEPEPEVQLGLF
;
A
#
# COMPACT_ATOMS: atom_id res chain seq x y z
N PRO A 1 8.64 -1.17 17.30
CA PRO A 1 9.06 -2.24 18.24
C PRO A 1 10.19 -1.76 19.16
N PRO A 2 10.43 -2.36 20.34
CA PRO A 2 11.52 -1.98 21.23
C PRO A 2 12.86 -1.91 20.49
N GLY A 3 13.58 -0.80 20.61
CA GLY A 3 14.86 -0.60 19.91
C GLY A 3 14.76 -0.50 18.38
N ASN A 4 13.59 -0.19 17.82
CA ASN A 4 13.35 -0.08 16.37
C ASN A 4 13.72 -1.35 15.58
N ARG A 5 13.73 -2.52 16.24
CA ARG A 5 13.85 -3.79 15.53
C ARG A 5 12.68 -4.00 14.56
N ASP A 6 12.87 -4.93 13.64
CA ASP A 6 11.80 -5.43 12.80
C ASP A 6 10.65 -6.02 13.64
N PRO A 7 9.38 -5.82 13.23
CA PRO A 7 8.24 -6.42 13.89
C PRO A 7 8.28 -7.94 13.72
N LEU A 8 7.94 -8.65 14.80
CA LEU A 8 7.80 -10.09 14.77
C LEU A 8 6.49 -10.49 14.06
N PRO A 9 6.39 -11.71 13.52
CA PRO A 9 5.17 -12.16 12.85
C PRO A 9 3.92 -12.07 13.72
N ASP A 10 4.01 -12.44 15.00
CA ASP A 10 2.91 -12.35 15.97
C ASP A 10 2.49 -10.91 16.26
N GLU A 11 3.44 -9.97 16.34
CA GLU A 11 3.15 -8.54 16.48
C GLU A 11 2.40 -7.99 15.25
N ILE A 12 2.78 -8.43 14.05
CA ILE A 12 2.10 -8.07 12.80
C ILE A 12 0.66 -8.60 12.83
N GLU A 13 0.47 -9.88 13.12
CA GLU A 13 -0.86 -10.50 13.12
C GLU A 13 -1.77 -9.91 14.22
N ALA A 14 -1.23 -9.59 15.39
CA ALA A 14 -1.97 -8.90 16.44
C ALA A 14 -2.42 -7.49 16.01
N CYS A 15 -1.63 -6.80 15.19
CA CYS A 15 -1.95 -5.45 14.72
C CYS A 15 -2.80 -5.42 13.44
N ARG A 16 -2.76 -6.49 12.64
CA ARG A 16 -3.42 -6.57 11.31
C ARG A 16 -4.90 -6.16 11.33
N PRO A 17 -5.75 -6.59 12.29
CA PRO A 17 -7.17 -6.22 12.30
C PRO A 17 -7.41 -4.71 12.36
N TRP A 18 -6.54 -3.97 13.05
CA TRP A 18 -6.65 -2.52 13.16
C TRP A 18 -6.39 -1.83 11.82
N LEU A 19 -5.34 -2.25 11.11
CA LEU A 19 -5.02 -1.73 9.78
C LEU A 19 -6.15 -2.03 8.78
N LEU A 20 -6.65 -3.26 8.77
CA LEU A 20 -7.75 -3.65 7.88
C LEU A 20 -9.02 -2.87 8.20
N GLY A 21 -9.37 -2.72 9.49
CA GLY A 21 -10.51 -1.90 9.91
C GLY A 21 -10.38 -0.43 9.51
N GLN A 22 -9.17 0.14 9.56
CA GLN A 22 -8.90 1.49 9.06
C GLN A 22 -9.10 1.61 7.56
N LEU A 23 -8.61 0.63 6.79
CA LEU A 23 -8.79 0.60 5.33
C LEU A 23 -10.26 0.44 4.95
N GLU A 24 -11.00 -0.40 5.67
CA GLU A 24 -12.45 -0.60 5.51
C GLU A 24 -13.21 0.71 5.78
N HIS A 25 -12.84 1.45 6.82
CA HIS A 25 -13.52 2.67 7.21
C HIS A 25 -13.19 3.86 6.29
N ILE A 26 -11.91 4.05 5.96
CA ILE A 26 -11.46 5.18 5.13
C ILE A 26 -11.83 4.96 3.65
N ARG A 27 -11.92 3.69 3.22
CA ARG A 27 -12.12 3.29 1.82
C ARG A 27 -11.21 4.06 0.84
N PRO A 28 -9.88 4.06 1.06
CA PRO A 28 -8.98 4.79 0.20
C PRO A 28 -8.95 4.18 -1.20
N ARG A 29 -9.03 5.01 -2.24
CA ARG A 29 -8.82 4.57 -3.63
C ARG A 29 -7.40 4.06 -3.86
N VAL A 30 -6.42 4.71 -3.21
CA VAL A 30 -4.99 4.44 -3.38
C VAL A 30 -4.33 4.24 -2.02
N VAL A 31 -3.56 3.18 -1.87
CA VAL A 31 -2.74 2.87 -0.69
C VAL A 31 -1.28 2.79 -1.10
N VAL A 32 -0.42 3.59 -0.47
CA VAL A 32 1.03 3.56 -0.72
C VAL A 32 1.70 2.83 0.45
N THR A 33 2.35 1.69 0.17
CA THR A 33 3.07 0.93 1.20
C THR A 33 4.55 1.29 1.21
N LEU A 34 5.12 1.48 2.41
CA LEU A 34 6.51 1.88 2.58
C LEU A 34 7.35 0.70 3.08
N GLY A 35 8.20 0.16 2.20
CA GLY A 35 9.13 -0.93 2.53
C GLY A 35 8.49 -2.32 2.56
N ASN A 36 9.28 -3.31 2.99
CA ASN A 36 8.92 -4.72 2.92
C ASN A 36 7.71 -5.05 3.80
N PHE A 37 7.72 -4.71 5.09
CA PHE A 37 6.68 -5.16 6.03
C PHE A 37 5.28 -4.71 5.62
N ALA A 38 5.08 -3.41 5.40
CA ALA A 38 3.78 -2.88 4.97
C ALA A 38 3.31 -3.52 3.66
N THR A 39 4.22 -3.68 2.69
CA THR A 39 3.89 -4.26 1.39
C THR A 39 3.51 -5.73 1.50
N ARG A 40 4.25 -6.52 2.29
CA ARG A 40 3.98 -7.95 2.50
C ARG A 40 2.65 -8.18 3.19
N VAL A 41 2.30 -7.32 4.15
CA VAL A 41 1.02 -7.38 4.88
C VAL A 41 -0.15 -7.09 3.95
N ILE A 42 -0.08 -5.99 3.18
CA ILE A 42 -1.17 -5.56 2.30
C ILE A 42 -1.32 -6.47 1.07
N LEU A 43 -0.22 -6.91 0.46
CA LEU A 43 -0.27 -7.80 -0.70
C LEU A 43 -0.40 -9.29 -0.33
N ASP A 44 -0.40 -9.62 0.96
CA ASP A 44 -0.38 -10.98 1.52
C ASP A 44 0.72 -11.88 0.91
N GLN A 45 1.95 -11.34 0.82
CA GLN A 45 3.10 -12.02 0.20
C GLN A 45 4.36 -11.94 1.08
N PRO A 46 4.56 -12.85 2.07
CA PRO A 46 5.62 -12.74 3.09
C PRO A 46 7.06 -12.79 2.52
N GLY A 47 7.27 -13.38 1.35
CA GLY A 47 8.59 -13.48 0.69
C GLY A 47 8.95 -12.32 -0.25
N LEU A 48 8.05 -11.35 -0.41
CA LEU A 48 8.22 -10.29 -1.40
C LEU A 48 9.40 -9.37 -1.07
N SER A 49 10.14 -8.94 -2.09
CA SER A 49 11.18 -7.90 -1.98
C SER A 49 10.70 -6.60 -2.58
N ILE A 50 10.78 -5.50 -1.82
CA ILE A 50 10.36 -4.17 -2.25
C ILE A 50 11.06 -3.73 -3.54
N SER A 51 12.33 -4.09 -3.72
CA SER A 51 13.09 -3.75 -4.93
C SER A 51 12.49 -4.32 -6.22
N ARG A 52 11.70 -5.39 -6.15
CA ARG A 52 11.07 -6.05 -7.31
C ARG A 52 9.70 -5.48 -7.67
N VAL A 53 9.04 -4.83 -6.71
CA VAL A 53 7.62 -4.42 -6.84
C VAL A 53 7.38 -2.92 -6.75
N ARG A 54 8.36 -2.16 -6.27
CA ARG A 54 8.25 -0.71 -6.14
C ARG A 54 7.76 -0.04 -7.42
N GLY A 55 6.89 0.96 -7.28
CA GLY A 55 6.33 1.73 -8.39
C GLY A 55 5.34 0.97 -9.28
N LYS A 56 5.07 -0.31 -9.01
CA LYS A 56 4.02 -1.07 -9.71
C LYS A 56 2.68 -0.92 -9.01
N ARG A 57 1.60 -1.02 -9.79
CA ARG A 57 0.22 -1.02 -9.30
C ARG A 57 -0.22 -2.45 -9.02
N PHE A 58 -0.92 -2.64 -7.92
CA PHE A 58 -1.59 -3.88 -7.54
C PHE A 58 -3.02 -3.54 -7.16
N GLU A 59 -3.97 -4.43 -7.41
CA GLU A 59 -5.34 -4.27 -6.96
C GLU A 59 -5.60 -5.21 -5.79
N VAL A 60 -6.03 -4.64 -4.66
CA VAL A 60 -6.35 -5.38 -3.43
C VAL A 60 -7.65 -4.84 -2.87
N ASP A 61 -8.67 -5.70 -2.77
CA ASP A 61 -9.98 -5.35 -2.21
C ASP A 61 -10.58 -4.07 -2.82
N GLY A 62 -10.47 -3.91 -4.15
CA GLY A 62 -10.96 -2.73 -4.87
C GLY A 62 -10.14 -1.45 -4.66
N ARG A 63 -8.90 -1.57 -4.17
CA ARG A 63 -7.98 -0.46 -3.92
C ARG A 63 -6.70 -0.65 -4.74
N THR A 64 -6.22 0.44 -5.33
CA THR A 64 -4.90 0.43 -5.97
C THR A 64 -3.81 0.55 -4.91
N VAL A 65 -2.96 -0.46 -4.79
CA VAL A 65 -1.80 -0.49 -3.89
C VAL A 65 -0.52 -0.23 -4.69
N ILE A 66 0.30 0.72 -4.22
CA ILE A 66 1.57 1.07 -4.87
C ILE A 66 2.70 1.02 -3.85
N PRO A 67 3.57 -0.01 -3.91
CA PRO A 67 4.71 -0.11 -3.02
C PRO A 67 5.82 0.89 -3.37
N THR A 68 6.53 1.37 -2.35
CA THR A 68 7.78 2.12 -2.54
C THR A 68 8.77 1.88 -1.39
N PHE A 69 9.97 2.44 -1.49
CA PHE A 69 10.99 2.32 -0.46
C PHE A 69 10.59 3.04 0.83
N HIS A 70 10.97 2.46 1.97
CA HIS A 70 10.81 3.13 3.26
C HIS A 70 11.84 4.27 3.38
N PRO A 71 11.44 5.48 3.81
CA PRO A 71 12.34 6.63 3.91
C PRO A 71 13.61 6.37 4.72
N ALA A 72 13.51 5.61 5.83
CA ALA A 72 14.66 5.23 6.63
C ALA A 72 15.75 4.48 5.84
N ALA A 73 15.38 3.63 4.88
CA ALA A 73 16.36 2.93 4.04
C ALA A 73 17.13 3.88 3.12
N ILE A 74 16.50 4.98 2.70
CA ILE A 74 17.10 6.01 1.87
C ILE A 74 18.06 6.86 2.70
N LEU A 75 17.64 7.26 3.91
CA LEU A 75 18.47 8.05 4.82
C LEU A 75 19.76 7.31 5.19
N HIS A 76 19.69 6.02 5.51
CA HIS A 76 20.87 5.21 5.78
C HIS A 76 21.73 4.96 4.52
N GLY A 77 21.12 4.95 3.34
CA GLY A 77 21.78 4.65 2.05
C GLY A 77 22.42 5.85 1.34
N GLY A 78 22.70 6.95 2.05
CA GLY A 78 23.31 8.15 1.47
C GLY A 78 22.33 9.28 1.14
N GLY A 79 21.07 9.18 1.59
CA GLY A 79 20.09 10.26 1.57
C GLY A 79 19.78 10.77 0.16
N GLU A 80 19.77 12.08 0.00
CA GLU A 80 19.37 12.78 -1.24
C GLU A 80 20.14 12.35 -2.50
N ARG A 81 21.41 11.97 -2.36
CA ARG A 81 22.27 11.59 -3.49
C ARG A 81 22.18 10.11 -3.83
N SER A 82 21.42 9.33 -3.07
CA SER A 82 21.34 7.89 -3.27
C SER A 82 20.50 7.54 -4.51
N PRO A 83 20.82 6.46 -5.23
CA PRO A 83 19.96 5.92 -6.27
C PRO A 83 18.54 5.60 -5.76
N ALA A 84 18.42 5.23 -4.47
CA ALA A 84 17.15 4.96 -3.83
C ALA A 84 16.26 6.21 -3.71
N MET A 85 16.84 7.40 -3.52
CA MET A 85 16.09 8.67 -3.55
C MET A 85 15.56 8.96 -4.95
N THR A 86 16.39 8.82 -5.99
CA THR A 86 15.95 8.97 -7.39
C THR A 86 14.80 8.04 -7.71
N ALA A 87 14.93 6.77 -7.28
CA ALA A 87 13.88 5.80 -7.42
C ALA A 87 12.61 6.24 -6.68
N LEU A 88 12.70 6.65 -5.41
CA LEU A 88 11.56 7.12 -4.61
C LEU A 88 10.80 8.24 -5.33
N ARG A 89 11.52 9.24 -5.85
CA ARG A 89 10.93 10.35 -6.62
C ARG A 89 10.18 9.84 -7.86
N SER A 90 10.74 8.86 -8.58
CA SER A 90 10.07 8.22 -9.71
C SER A 90 8.77 7.50 -9.29
N ASP A 91 8.75 6.83 -8.15
CA ASP A 91 7.53 6.17 -7.67
C ASP A 91 6.47 7.18 -7.27
N PHE A 92 6.85 8.27 -6.60
CA PHE A 92 5.91 9.33 -6.24
C PHE A 92 5.32 10.04 -7.46
N ALA A 93 6.08 10.18 -8.55
CA ALA A 93 5.53 10.64 -9.82
C ALA A 93 4.47 9.66 -10.38
N ALA A 94 4.73 8.35 -10.31
CA ALA A 94 3.76 7.33 -10.73
C ALA A 94 2.51 7.31 -9.83
N ILE A 95 2.68 7.48 -8.52
CA ILE A 95 1.59 7.61 -7.53
C ILE A 95 0.74 8.85 -7.85
N ALA A 96 1.37 9.99 -8.12
CA ALA A 96 0.65 11.21 -8.47
C ALA A 96 -0.18 11.04 -9.75
N ALA A 97 0.34 10.31 -10.74
CA ALA A 97 -0.41 9.97 -11.95
C ALA A 97 -1.66 9.13 -11.66
N VAL A 98 -1.56 8.15 -10.75
CA VAL A 98 -2.72 7.33 -10.32
C VAL A 98 -3.76 8.18 -9.60
N ILE A 99 -3.33 9.05 -8.68
CA ILE A 99 -4.24 9.91 -7.93
C ILE A 99 -4.99 10.86 -8.87
N ALA A 100 -4.34 11.31 -9.94
CA ALA A 100 -4.94 12.18 -10.96
C ALA A 100 -5.93 11.45 -11.89
N GLU A 101 -5.97 10.12 -11.89
CA GLU A 101 -6.95 9.37 -12.68
C GLU A 101 -8.38 9.62 -12.15
N PRO A 102 -9.36 9.75 -13.06
CA PRO A 102 -10.75 9.99 -12.67
C PRO A 102 -11.24 8.88 -11.75
N VAL A 103 -12.06 9.25 -10.77
CA VAL A 103 -12.74 8.27 -9.92
C VAL A 103 -13.70 7.49 -10.84
N PRO A 104 -13.57 6.16 -10.97
CA PRO A 104 -14.58 5.39 -11.67
C PRO A 104 -15.92 5.59 -10.97
N GLU A 105 -16.97 5.83 -11.75
CA GLU A 105 -18.32 5.93 -11.18
C GLU A 105 -18.64 4.63 -10.44
N PRO A 106 -19.30 4.69 -9.28
CA PRO A 106 -19.72 3.47 -8.59
C PRO A 106 -20.59 2.67 -9.55
N GLU A 107 -20.35 1.35 -9.64
CA GLU A 107 -21.26 0.48 -10.36
C GLU A 107 -22.66 0.65 -9.77
N PRO A 108 -23.71 0.74 -10.62
CA PRO A 108 -25.08 0.85 -10.11
C PRO A 108 -25.34 -0.34 -9.19
N GLU A 109 -25.82 -0.08 -7.98
CA GLU A 109 -26.22 -1.16 -7.08
C GLU A 109 -27.25 -2.04 -7.81
N PRO A 110 -27.12 -3.37 -7.71
CA PRO A 110 -28.08 -4.26 -8.35
C PRO A 110 -29.47 -3.86 -7.86
N GLU A 111 -30.37 -3.55 -8.80
CA GLU A 111 -31.77 -3.25 -8.50
C GLU A 111 -32.29 -4.40 -7.63
N VAL A 112 -32.49 -4.11 -6.33
CA VAL A 112 -33.17 -5.02 -5.44
C VAL A 112 -34.60 -5.04 -5.96
N GLN A 113 -34.89 -6.00 -6.84
CA GLN A 113 -36.24 -6.32 -7.24
C GLN A 113 -36.93 -6.80 -5.97
N LEU A 114 -37.53 -5.87 -5.24
CA LEU A 114 -38.53 -6.12 -4.22
C LEU A 114 -39.69 -6.79 -4.95
N GLY A 115 -39.52 -8.08 -5.22
CA GLY A 115 -40.59 -8.93 -5.70
C GLY A 115 -41.72 -8.79 -4.70
N LEU A 116 -42.86 -8.31 -5.19
CA LEU A 116 -44.10 -8.29 -4.44
C LEU A 116 -44.32 -9.70 -3.85
N PHE A 117 -44.08 -9.79 -2.54
CA PHE A 117 -44.70 -10.77 -1.66
C PHE A 117 -45.57 -9.99 -0.69
#